data_AF-A0A658NIT4-F1
#
_entry.id   AF-A0A658NIT4-F1
#
_cell.length_a   1.000
_cell.length_b   1.000
_cell.length_c   1.000
_cell.angle_alpha   90.00
_cell.angle_beta   90.00
_cell.angle_gamma   90.00
#
_symmetry.space_group_name_H-M   'P 1'
#
loop_
_entity.id
_entity.type
_entity.pdbx_description
1 polymer ?
#
loop_
_entity_poly.entity_id
_entity_poly.type
_entity_poly.pdbx_seq_one_letter_code
_entity_poly.pdbx_strand_id
1 'polypeptide(L)' 'TVKMDDKTYTKWGWEISPEGFLEGLHMLKARYGDIKMYVTENGLGDEDPIIDGEIVDVPRIKFIEAHLKVMKRAIEEGIN' A
#
# COMPACT_ATOMS: atom_id res chain seq x y z
N THR A 1 1.90 -20.08 4.97
CA THR A 1 0.82 -19.17 4.53
C THR A 1 0.35 -19.63 3.17
N VAL A 2 -0.95 -19.71 2.92
CA VAL A 2 -1.49 -20.06 1.61
C VAL A 2 -1.32 -18.83 0.70
N LYS A 3 -0.62 -19.00 -0.44
CA LYS A 3 -0.53 -17.98 -1.49
C LYS A 3 -1.59 -18.29 -2.54
N MET A 4 -2.26 -17.26 -3.03
CA MET A 4 -3.22 -17.35 -4.12
C MET A 4 -2.51 -17.03 -5.43
N ASP A 5 -2.73 -17.86 -6.46
CA ASP A 5 -2.01 -17.76 -7.73
C ASP A 5 -2.34 -16.46 -8.51
N ASP A 6 -3.49 -15.84 -8.23
CA ASP A 6 -3.95 -14.59 -8.84
C ASP A 6 -3.43 -13.32 -8.13
N LYS A 7 -2.59 -13.46 -7.10
CA LYS A 7 -2.11 -12.34 -6.27
C LYS A 7 -0.61 -12.09 -6.44
N THR A 8 -0.21 -10.84 -6.21
CA THR A 8 1.19 -10.41 -6.22
C THR A 8 1.72 -10.33 -4.80
N TYR A 9 2.95 -10.79 -4.58
CA TYR A 9 3.58 -10.83 -3.27
C TYR A 9 4.96 -10.17 -3.31
N THR A 10 5.31 -9.50 -2.22
CA THR A 10 6.68 -9.04 -1.95
C THR A 10 7.61 -10.24 -1.74
N LYS A 11 8.92 -9.99 -1.81
CA LYS A 11 9.94 -10.99 -1.46
C LYS A 11 9.77 -11.56 -0.03
N TRP A 12 9.17 -10.77 0.87
CA TRP A 12 8.86 -11.14 2.25
C TRP A 12 7.58 -11.97 2.40
N GLY A 13 6.90 -12.26 1.28
CA GLY A 13 5.66 -13.03 1.27
C GLY A 13 4.42 -12.25 1.70
N TRP A 14 4.52 -10.91 1.79
CA TRP A 14 3.35 -10.04 2.02
C TRP A 14 2.63 -9.80 0.70
N GLU A 15 1.32 -9.95 0.67
CA GLU A 15 0.52 -9.58 -0.49
C GLU A 15 0.62 -8.07 -0.73
N ILE A 16 0.78 -7.67 -1.99
CA ILE A 16 0.69 -6.26 -2.39
C ILE A 16 -0.78 -5.99 -2.75
N SER A 17 -1.54 -5.44 -1.79
CA SER A 17 -2.98 -5.21 -1.94
C SER A 17 -3.38 -3.78 -1.60
N PRO A 18 -3.32 -2.84 -2.57
CA PRO A 18 -3.83 -1.49 -2.39
C PRO A 18 -5.34 -1.47 -2.09
N GLU A 19 -6.12 -2.35 -2.71
CA GLU A 19 -7.56 -2.44 -2.40
C GLU A 19 -7.80 -2.94 -0.98
N GLY A 20 -7.01 -3.89 -0.47
CA GLY A 20 -7.07 -4.29 0.93
C GLY A 20 -6.76 -3.15 1.90
N PHE A 21 -5.88 -2.21 1.50
CA PHE A 21 -5.64 -1.00 2.27
C PHE A 21 -6.88 -0.09 2.30
N LEU A 22 -7.53 0.15 1.16
CA LEU A 22 -8.76 0.93 1.07
C LEU A 22 -9.90 0.32 1.90
N GLU A 23 -10.12 -0.99 1.78
CA GLU A 23 -11.11 -1.73 2.57
C GLU A 23 -10.84 -1.59 4.08
N GLY A 24 -9.56 -1.65 4.48
CA GLY A 24 -9.15 -1.39 5.86
C GLY A 24 -9.54 0.01 6.35
N LEU A 25 -9.37 1.04 5.52
CA LEU A 25 -9.76 2.42 5.87
C LEU A 25 -11.28 2.56 6.00
N HIS A 26 -12.06 1.96 5.10
CA HIS A 26 -13.52 1.90 5.23
C HIS A 26 -13.94 1.19 6.52
N MET A 27 -13.30 0.06 6.83
CA MET A 27 -13.58 -0.68 8.06
C MET A 27 -13.29 0.17 9.30
N LEU A 28 -12.17 0.90 9.33
CA LEU A 28 -11.84 1.80 10.43
C LEU A 28 -12.88 2.91 10.59
N LYS A 29 -13.27 3.58 9.50
CA LYS A 29 -14.31 4.61 9.53
C LYS A 29 -15.66 4.05 9.97
N ALA A 30 -16.07 2.89 9.45
CA ALA A 30 -17.33 2.26 9.83
C ALA A 30 -17.37 1.87 11.32
N ARG A 31 -16.24 1.44 11.87
CA ARG A 31 -16.13 0.98 13.26
C ARG A 31 -15.98 2.10 14.27
N TYR A 32 -15.21 3.14 13.93
CA TYR A 32 -14.82 4.20 14.87
C TYR A 32 -15.41 5.57 14.55
N GLY A 33 -16.20 5.67 13.47
CA GLY A 33 -16.76 6.93 12.99
C GLY A 33 -15.77 7.74 12.15
N ASP A 34 -16.16 8.98 11.83
CA ASP A 34 -15.38 9.88 10.98
C ASP A 34 -14.30 10.65 11.75
N ILE A 35 -13.37 9.91 12.34
CA ILE A 35 -12.22 10.47 13.05
C ILE A 35 -11.10 10.78 12.06
N LYS A 36 -10.28 11.78 12.38
CA LYS A 36 -9.09 12.11 11.58
C LYS A 36 -8.07 10.99 11.66
N MET A 37 -7.67 10.43 10.52
CA MET A 37 -6.68 9.36 10.45
C MET A 37 -5.36 9.86 9.87
N TYR A 38 -4.27 9.27 10.37
CA TYR A 38 -2.93 9.48 9.84
C TYR A 38 -2.30 8.14 9.55
N VAL A 39 -1.87 7.94 8.31
CA VAL A 39 -1.02 6.81 7.96
C VAL A 39 0.39 7.13 8.45
N THR A 40 0.75 6.62 9.62
CA THR A 40 2.07 6.86 10.20
C THR A 40 3.16 6.09 9.44
N GLU A 41 2.83 4.92 8.90
CA GLU A 41 3.74 4.08 8.13
C GLU A 41 3.01 3.37 6.98
N ASN A 42 3.58 3.44 5.79
CA ASN A 42 3.23 2.61 4.63
C ASN A 42 4.45 2.56 3.70
N GLY A 43 4.86 1.37 3.27
CA GLY A 43 6.03 1.26 2.40
C GLY A 43 6.42 -0.18 2.07
N LEU A 44 7.47 -0.31 1.26
CA LEU A 44 8.04 -1.57 0.83
C LEU A 44 9.57 -1.50 0.94
N GLY A 45 10.13 -2.37 1.78
CA GLY A 45 11.55 -2.71 1.71
C GLY A 45 11.77 -3.78 0.66
N ASP A 46 12.64 -3.55 -0.31
CA ASP A 46 12.98 -4.51 -1.37
C ASP A 46 14.48 -4.43 -1.70
N GLU A 47 14.93 -5.23 -2.66
CA GLU A 47 16.27 -5.10 -3.23
C GLU A 47 16.45 -3.76 -3.95
N ASP A 48 17.58 -3.11 -3.69
CA ASP A 48 17.95 -1.81 -4.24
C ASP A 48 19.17 -1.97 -5.17
N PRO A 49 18.98 -2.46 -6.42
CA PRO A 49 20.08 -2.62 -7.35
C PRO A 49 20.68 -1.26 -7.70
N ILE A 50 22.02 -1.21 -7.75
CA ILE A 50 22.76 -0.01 -8.16
C ILE A 50 23.23 -0.19 -9.60
N ILE A 51 22.76 0.65 -10.52
CA ILE A 51 23.10 0.61 -11.95
C ILE A 51 23.60 2.01 -12.34
N ASP A 52 24.80 2.07 -12.91
CA ASP A 52 25.46 3.33 -13.31
C ASP A 52 25.54 4.38 -12.19
N GLY A 53 25.65 3.93 -10.94
CA GLY A 53 25.73 4.78 -9.75
C GLY A 53 24.39 5.19 -9.15
N GLU A 54 23.27 4.79 -9.76
CA GLU A 54 21.91 5.12 -9.33
C GLU A 54 21.21 3.92 -8.66
N ILE A 55 20.38 4.18 -7.65
CA ILE A 55 19.52 3.16 -7.04
C ILE A 55 18.27 2.99 -7.91
N VAL A 56 18.02 1.77 -8.38
CA VAL A 56 16.89 1.44 -9.25
C VAL A 56 15.81 0.69 -8.47
N ASP A 57 15.02 1.42 -7.67
CA ASP A 57 14.01 0.86 -6.74
C ASP A 57 12.58 0.84 -7.31
N VAL A 58 12.46 0.46 -8.59
CA VAL A 58 11.18 0.38 -9.33
C VAL A 58 10.05 -0.34 -8.57
N PRO A 59 10.28 -1.47 -7.85
CA PRO A 59 9.24 -2.12 -7.07
C PRO A 59 8.66 -1.21 -5.97
N ARG A 60 9.52 -0.46 -5.27
CA ARG A 60 9.13 0.47 -4.20
C ARG A 60 8.32 1.64 -4.75
N ILE A 61 8.75 2.22 -5.87
CA ILE A 61 8.03 3.30 -6.56
C ILE A 61 6.61 2.83 -6.93
N LYS A 62 6.48 1.66 -7.56
CA LYS A 62 5.18 1.10 -7.95
C LYS A 62 4.28 0.82 -6.76
N PHE A 63 4.84 0.27 -5.67
CA PHE A 63 4.11 0.02 -4.43
C PHE A 63 3.53 1.32 -3.88
N ILE A 64 4.36 2.34 -3.69
CA ILE A 64 3.95 3.63 -3.11
C ILE A 64 2.91 4.30 -4.02
N GLU A 65 3.14 4.32 -5.33
CA GLU A 65 2.20 4.92 -6.29
C GLU A 65 0.81 4.26 -6.21
N ALA A 66 0.76 2.93 -6.17
CA ALA A 66 -0.51 2.20 -6.08
C ALA A 66 -1.25 2.48 -4.76
N HIS A 67 -0.54 2.53 -3.63
CA HIS A 67 -1.14 2.82 -2.32
C HIS A 67 -1.56 4.28 -2.19
N LEU A 68 -0.84 5.22 -2.80
CA LEU A 68 -1.24 6.63 -2.83
C LEU A 68 -2.50 6.86 -3.68
N LYS A 69 -2.69 6.10 -4.77
CA LYS A 69 -3.91 6.17 -5.60
C LYS A 69 -5.16 5.80 -4.80
N VAL A 70 -5.09 4.72 -4.02
CA VAL A 70 -6.21 4.32 -3.16
C VAL A 70 -6.40 5.24 -1.96
N MET A 71 -5.33 5.83 -1.41
CA MET A 71 -5.45 6.88 -0.39
C MET A 71 -6.17 8.13 -0.93
N LYS A 72 -5.85 8.56 -2.16
CA LYS A 72 -6.57 9.66 -2.82
C LYS A 72 -8.05 9.33 -2.98
N ARG A 73 -8.36 8.10 -3.41
CA ARG A 73 -9.74 7.62 -3.55
C ARG A 73 -10.46 7.59 -2.19
N ALA A 74 -9.81 7.13 -1.12
CA ALA A 74 -10.37 7.16 0.24
C ALA A 74 -10.77 8.57 0.66
N ILE A 75 -9.89 9.56 0.41
CA ILE A 75 -10.17 10.98 0.69
C ILE A 75 -11.36 11.49 -0.15
N GLU A 76 -11.42 11.13 -1.43
CA GLU A 76 -12.56 11.48 -2.32
C GLU A 76 -13.88 10.84 -1.86
N GLU A 77 -13.83 9.65 -1.25
CA GLU A 77 -14.96 8.94 -0.63
C GLU A 77 -15.29 9.46 0.79
N GLY A 78 -14.59 10.51 1.22
CA GLY A 78 -14.84 11.24 2.46
C GLY A 78 -14.19 10.62 3.70
N ILE A 79 -13.21 9.74 3.55
CA ILE A 79 -12.40 9.25 4.68
C ILE A 79 -11.45 10.39 5.13
N ASN A 80 -11.50 10.72 6.43
CA ASN A 80 -10.77 11.83 7.07
C ASN A 80 -9.47 11.38 7.76
#